data_AF-A0A3M6TGM6-F1
#
_entry.id   AF-A0A3M6TGM6-F1
#
_cell.length_a   1.000
_cell.length_b   1.000
_cell.length_c   1.000
_cell.angle_alpha   90.00
_cell.angle_beta   90.00
_cell.angle_gamma   90.00
#
_symmetry.space_group_name_H-M   'P 1'
#
loop_
_entity.id
_entity.type
_entity.pdbx_description
1 polymer ?
#
loop_
_entity_poly.entity_id
_entity_poly.type
_entity_poly.pdbx_seq_one_letter_code
_entity_poly.pdbx_strand_id
1 'polypeptide(L)'
;MSKYFFIKSIIFMTGLIWKSSVHGAKRHLMHERIYYKLEGKSLIGNVTEVRKVRDFFDCSFVCMKKGVPACLSFNIGRVTDDDGDYVCELSNSERYMEPERMQERISFDYYGITTVMLYSLLPTCDLIACNHGGNCIQGQRLGKITCQCLPEVTVLPFIDDKCNVDTNAMTQFEAVKGVFHAQVGRYTLTFYDAQRLCALLGATLATHDQLYTAWEAGLQKCAYGWLADATFRLPMQTRIPSCGGHIGIYGSSDPQDKSRKYNAWCYK
;
A
#
# COMPACT_ATOMS: atom_id res chain seq x y z
N MET A 1 -53.76 -36.05 -1.30
CA MET A 1 -53.43 -35.46 0.02
C MET A 1 -51.97 -35.07 -0.04
N SER A 2 -51.47 -33.86 0.17
CA SER A 2 -51.87 -32.55 0.70
C SER A 2 -50.68 -31.65 0.30
N LYS A 3 -50.70 -30.34 0.02
CA LYS A 3 -51.51 -29.25 0.57
C LYS A 3 -51.00 -27.90 0.00
N TYR A 4 -51.91 -26.92 -0.08
CA TYR A 4 -51.75 -25.45 -0.04
C TYR A 4 -51.14 -24.67 -1.23
N PHE A 5 -51.58 -23.45 -1.63
CA PHE A 5 -52.83 -22.65 -1.54
C PHE A 5 -52.54 -21.24 -2.17
N PHE A 6 -53.58 -20.43 -2.38
CA PHE A 6 -53.64 -18.97 -2.69
C PHE A 6 -53.45 -18.53 -4.17
N ILE A 7 -54.51 -18.26 -4.95
CA ILE A 7 -55.55 -17.18 -5.00
C ILE A 7 -55.20 -16.09 -6.04
N LYS A 8 -56.15 -15.84 -6.94
CA LYS A 8 -56.13 -14.92 -8.10
C LYS A 8 -56.78 -13.56 -7.80
N SER A 9 -56.55 -12.60 -8.72
CA SER A 9 -57.50 -11.59 -9.28
C SER A 9 -57.56 -10.21 -8.56
N ILE A 10 -57.66 -9.00 -9.18
CA ILE A 10 -57.78 -8.52 -10.58
C ILE A 10 -57.84 -6.93 -10.60
N ILE A 11 -57.37 -6.29 -11.70
CA ILE A 11 -57.87 -5.04 -12.39
C ILE A 11 -57.35 -3.58 -12.11
N PHE A 12 -56.78 -3.01 -13.21
CA PHE A 12 -56.86 -1.69 -13.89
C PHE A 12 -56.10 -0.39 -13.50
N MET A 13 -55.23 0.02 -14.46
CA MET A 13 -55.06 1.34 -15.14
C MET A 13 -54.79 2.62 -14.34
N THR A 14 -53.63 3.25 -14.58
CA THR A 14 -53.46 4.61 -15.16
C THR A 14 -51.98 5.06 -15.19
N GLY A 15 -51.56 5.74 -16.27
CA GLY A 15 -50.65 6.90 -16.17
C GLY A 15 -49.12 6.68 -16.21
N LEU A 16 -48.57 6.72 -17.43
CA LEU A 16 -47.45 7.58 -17.88
C LEU A 16 -46.33 8.05 -16.90
N ILE A 17 -45.10 7.92 -17.43
CA ILE A 17 -43.82 8.58 -17.07
C ILE A 17 -42.96 7.84 -16.03
N TRP A 18 -42.24 6.82 -16.49
CA TRP A 18 -40.95 6.43 -15.91
C TRP A 18 -39.85 6.68 -16.94
N LYS A 19 -39.34 7.92 -16.99
CA LYS A 19 -38.05 8.22 -17.63
C LYS A 19 -37.21 9.10 -16.71
N SER A 20 -36.11 8.49 -16.26
CA SER A 20 -34.79 9.09 -16.03
C SER A 20 -34.67 10.28 -15.08
N SER A 21 -34.20 10.05 -13.84
CA SER A 21 -33.47 11.09 -13.09
C SER A 21 -32.50 10.60 -12.00
N VAL A 22 -31.97 9.38 -12.07
CA VAL A 22 -31.03 8.87 -11.03
C VAL A 22 -29.57 8.78 -11.50
N HIS A 23 -29.32 8.77 -12.81
CA HIS A 23 -27.95 8.71 -13.36
C HIS A 23 -27.26 10.08 -13.54
N GLY A 24 -28.02 11.19 -13.54
CA GLY A 24 -27.47 12.54 -13.70
C GLY A 24 -26.87 13.13 -12.42
N ALA A 25 -27.54 12.94 -11.28
CA ALA A 25 -27.15 13.58 -10.02
C ALA A 25 -25.85 13.01 -9.40
N LYS A 26 -25.57 11.70 -9.56
CA LYS A 26 -24.32 11.08 -9.09
C LYS A 26 -23.09 11.48 -9.90
N ARG A 27 -23.24 11.84 -11.19
CA ARG A 27 -22.14 12.39 -11.99
C ARG A 27 -21.73 13.78 -11.50
N HIS A 28 -22.65 14.59 -11.00
CA HIS A 28 -22.37 15.97 -10.59
C HIS A 28 -21.42 16.08 -9.39
N LEU A 29 -21.54 15.18 -8.40
CA LEU A 29 -20.82 15.29 -7.12
C LEU A 29 -19.36 14.81 -7.13
N MET A 30 -18.95 13.95 -8.09
CA MET A 30 -17.60 13.39 -8.12
C MET A 30 -16.57 14.29 -8.83
N HIS A 31 -16.98 15.12 -9.79
CA HIS A 31 -16.04 15.77 -10.73
C HIS A 31 -15.51 17.12 -10.21
N GLU A 32 -16.32 17.86 -9.47
CA GLU A 32 -15.95 19.18 -8.92
C GLU A 32 -14.89 19.08 -7.81
N ARG A 33 -14.67 17.90 -7.22
CA ARG A 33 -13.64 17.69 -6.18
C ARG A 33 -12.25 17.34 -6.72
N ILE A 34 -12.12 16.95 -7.98
CA ILE A 34 -10.84 16.49 -8.54
C ILE A 34 -9.97 17.68 -8.95
N TYR A 35 -10.61 18.71 -9.53
CA TYR A 35 -9.95 19.92 -10.00
C TYR A 35 -10.25 21.08 -9.07
N TYR A 36 -9.22 21.82 -8.67
CA TYR A 36 -9.40 23.11 -8.01
C TYR A 36 -9.43 24.22 -9.06
N LYS A 37 -10.22 25.27 -8.81
CA LYS A 37 -10.41 26.40 -9.72
C LYS A 37 -9.59 27.61 -9.27
N LEU A 38 -8.99 28.32 -10.22
CA LEU A 38 -8.52 29.70 -10.03
C LEU A 38 -9.21 30.60 -11.05
N GLU A 39 -9.98 31.57 -10.57
CA GLU A 39 -10.78 32.43 -11.42
C GLU A 39 -9.95 33.51 -12.12
N GLY A 40 -10.29 33.81 -13.37
CA GLY A 40 -9.65 34.88 -14.15
C GLY A 40 -8.16 34.63 -14.41
N LYS A 41 -7.73 33.37 -14.44
CA LYS A 41 -6.34 32.95 -14.59
C LYS A 41 -6.19 31.85 -15.63
N SER A 42 -5.01 31.75 -16.23
CA SER A 42 -4.66 30.69 -17.18
C SER A 42 -3.20 30.30 -17.10
N LEU A 43 -2.93 29.00 -17.18
CA LEU A 43 -1.57 28.49 -17.30
C LEU A 43 -1.17 28.61 -18.77
N ILE A 44 -0.18 29.46 -19.07
CA ILE A 44 0.14 29.82 -20.46
C ILE A 44 1.21 28.90 -21.04
N GLY A 45 0.81 28.19 -22.10
CA GLY A 45 1.61 27.24 -22.86
C GLY A 45 1.73 25.86 -22.19
N ASN A 46 2.44 24.92 -22.84
CA ASN A 46 2.25 23.48 -22.63
C ASN A 46 0.78 23.06 -22.83
N VAL A 47 0.06 23.79 -23.69
CA VAL A 47 -1.28 23.42 -24.14
C VAL A 47 -1.13 22.29 -25.16
N THR A 48 -1.67 21.12 -24.85
CA THR A 48 -1.57 19.92 -25.68
C THR A 48 -2.72 19.79 -26.67
N GLU A 49 -3.88 20.36 -26.35
CA GLU A 49 -5.04 20.37 -27.22
C GLU A 49 -5.95 21.55 -26.90
N VAL A 50 -6.51 22.20 -27.93
CA VAL A 50 -7.55 23.21 -27.79
C VAL A 50 -8.81 22.70 -28.47
N ARG A 51 -9.96 22.82 -27.79
CA ARG A 51 -11.25 22.40 -28.34
C ARG A 51 -12.40 23.24 -27.81
N LYS A 52 -13.51 23.26 -28.55
CA LYS A 52 -14.78 23.78 -28.06
C LYS A 52 -15.50 22.75 -27.19
N VAL A 53 -16.10 23.20 -26.11
CA VAL A 53 -16.86 22.40 -25.14
C VAL A 53 -18.09 23.19 -24.68
N ARG A 54 -19.13 22.50 -24.20
CA ARG A 54 -20.35 23.18 -23.73
C ARG A 54 -20.20 23.75 -22.33
N ASP A 55 -19.38 23.12 -21.50
CA ASP A 55 -19.16 23.51 -20.11
C ASP A 55 -17.87 22.90 -19.53
N PHE A 56 -17.64 23.20 -18.24
CA PHE A 56 -16.56 22.63 -17.44
C PHE A 56 -16.56 21.09 -17.44
N PHE A 57 -17.72 20.45 -17.38
CA PHE A 57 -17.79 18.99 -17.29
C PHE A 57 -17.24 18.36 -18.56
N ASP A 58 -17.65 18.85 -19.73
CA ASP A 58 -17.15 18.38 -21.02
C ASP A 58 -15.61 18.49 -21.10
N CYS A 59 -15.03 19.62 -20.68
CA CYS A 59 -13.56 19.79 -20.66
C CYS A 59 -12.89 18.82 -19.68
N SER A 60 -13.42 18.72 -18.45
CA SER A 60 -12.88 17.84 -17.40
C SER A 60 -12.93 16.37 -17.82
N PHE A 61 -14.00 15.91 -18.48
CA PHE A 61 -14.14 14.55 -18.98
C PHE A 61 -13.12 14.25 -20.08
N VAL A 62 -12.85 15.20 -20.97
CA VAL A 62 -11.81 15.02 -22.00
C VAL A 62 -10.43 14.94 -21.35
N CYS A 63 -10.11 15.81 -20.38
CA CYS A 63 -8.85 15.78 -19.66
C CYS A 63 -8.65 14.44 -18.94
N MET A 64 -9.65 13.98 -18.18
CA MET A 64 -9.60 12.68 -17.51
C MET A 64 -9.48 11.50 -18.49
N LYS A 65 -10.15 11.56 -19.63
CA LYS A 65 -10.07 10.52 -20.65
C LYS A 65 -8.67 10.43 -21.27
N LYS A 66 -7.98 11.56 -21.43
CA LYS A 66 -6.56 11.58 -21.80
C LYS A 66 -5.67 11.01 -20.69
N GLY A 67 -6.01 11.32 -19.44
CA GLY A 67 -5.34 10.81 -18.26
C GLY A 67 -3.95 11.39 -18.06
N VAL A 68 -3.31 10.96 -16.97
CA VAL A 68 -1.97 11.41 -16.57
C VAL A 68 -0.89 10.64 -17.37
N PRO A 69 0.16 11.31 -17.90
CA PRO A 69 0.49 12.73 -17.77
C PRO A 69 -0.04 13.57 -18.95
N ALA A 70 -0.83 12.99 -19.85
CA ALA A 70 -1.27 13.63 -21.08
C ALA A 70 -2.21 14.83 -20.85
N CYS A 71 -2.90 14.85 -19.70
CA CYS A 71 -3.62 16.02 -19.19
C CYS A 71 -3.54 16.07 -17.66
N LEU A 72 -2.95 17.16 -17.14
CA LEU A 72 -2.83 17.47 -15.71
C LEU A 72 -3.72 18.66 -15.31
N SER A 73 -3.89 19.62 -16.21
CA SER A 73 -4.71 20.80 -15.99
C SER A 73 -5.37 21.27 -17.28
N PHE A 74 -6.29 22.22 -17.17
CA PHE A 74 -6.86 22.88 -18.33
C PHE A 74 -7.29 24.31 -18.01
N ASN A 75 -7.27 25.18 -19.03
CA ASN A 75 -7.95 26.47 -18.99
C ASN A 75 -9.31 26.32 -19.67
N ILE A 76 -10.33 26.99 -19.16
CA ILE A 76 -11.61 27.13 -19.83
C ILE A 76 -11.97 28.61 -19.95
N GLY A 77 -12.34 29.07 -21.14
CA GLY A 77 -12.70 30.46 -21.39
C GLY A 77 -13.96 30.59 -22.21
N ARG A 78 -14.67 31.70 -22.05
CA ARG A 78 -15.89 31.97 -22.82
C ARG A 78 -15.53 32.34 -24.25
N VAL A 79 -16.16 31.70 -25.24
CA VAL A 79 -16.14 32.20 -26.62
C VAL A 79 -17.07 33.41 -26.68
N THR A 80 -16.67 34.49 -27.34
CA THR A 80 -17.47 35.72 -27.48
C THR A 80 -18.55 35.62 -28.57
N ASP A 81 -18.75 34.44 -29.16
CA ASP A 81 -19.72 34.20 -30.24
C ASP A 81 -21.00 33.57 -29.67
N ASP A 82 -22.15 33.92 -30.24
CA ASP A 82 -23.53 33.70 -29.75
C ASP A 82 -23.96 32.24 -29.44
N ASP A 83 -23.10 31.24 -29.65
CA ASP A 83 -23.41 29.81 -29.42
C ASP A 83 -23.26 29.37 -27.94
N GLY A 84 -22.71 30.22 -27.07
CA GLY A 84 -22.56 29.89 -25.64
C GLY A 84 -21.51 28.80 -25.32
N ASP A 85 -20.69 28.43 -26.32
CA ASP A 85 -19.59 27.48 -26.18
C ASP A 85 -18.40 28.07 -25.41
N TYR A 86 -17.61 27.19 -24.81
CA TYR A 86 -16.34 27.51 -24.16
C TYR A 86 -15.15 26.97 -24.94
N VAL A 87 -14.03 27.69 -24.88
CA VAL A 87 -12.72 27.19 -25.30
C VAL A 87 -12.10 26.43 -24.14
N CYS A 88 -11.77 25.17 -24.35
CA CYS A 88 -11.07 24.29 -23.42
C CYS A 88 -9.65 24.07 -23.94
N GLU A 89 -8.65 24.53 -23.17
CA GLU A 89 -7.22 24.37 -23.44
C GLU A 89 -6.65 23.32 -22.47
N LEU A 90 -6.43 22.10 -22.94
CA LEU A 90 -5.86 21.01 -22.14
C LEU A 90 -4.35 21.16 -22.02
N SER A 91 -3.77 20.84 -20.87
CA SER A 91 -2.33 20.93 -20.63
C SER A 91 -1.77 19.68 -19.96
N ASN A 92 -0.58 19.26 -20.37
CA ASN A 92 0.23 18.25 -19.68
C ASN A 92 1.10 18.84 -18.56
N SER A 93 0.87 20.10 -18.18
CA SER A 93 1.54 20.83 -17.10
C SER A 93 0.55 21.22 -16.01
N GLU A 94 1.06 21.67 -14.87
CA GLU A 94 0.28 22.10 -13.70
C GLU A 94 0.92 23.35 -13.08
N ARG A 95 0.12 24.19 -12.40
CA ARG A 95 0.59 25.45 -11.79
C ARG A 95 1.80 25.23 -10.87
N TYR A 96 1.83 24.15 -10.10
CA TYR A 96 2.94 23.86 -9.19
C TYR A 96 4.25 23.57 -9.95
N MET A 97 4.17 22.98 -11.14
CA MET A 97 5.34 22.68 -11.96
C MET A 97 5.91 23.94 -12.63
N GLU A 98 5.03 24.88 -13.00
CA GLU A 98 5.42 26.09 -13.73
C GLU A 98 4.74 27.35 -13.15
N PRO A 99 5.02 27.72 -11.89
CA PRO A 99 4.29 28.80 -11.21
C PRO A 99 4.44 30.15 -11.91
N GLU A 100 5.57 30.39 -12.57
CA GLU A 100 5.87 31.61 -13.34
C GLU A 100 5.00 31.77 -14.59
N ARG A 101 4.38 30.70 -15.08
CA ARG A 101 3.55 30.70 -16.30
C ARG A 101 2.08 30.95 -16.01
N MET A 102 1.69 31.03 -14.74
CA MET A 102 0.35 31.34 -14.31
C MET A 102 0.09 32.85 -14.49
N GLN A 103 -0.80 33.21 -15.42
CA GLN A 103 -1.09 34.61 -15.74
C GLN A 103 -2.56 34.96 -15.51
N GLU A 104 -2.85 36.24 -15.34
CA GLU A 104 -4.22 36.76 -15.32
C GLU A 104 -4.81 36.78 -16.73
N ARG A 105 -6.00 36.22 -16.88
CA ARG A 105 -6.75 36.17 -18.13
C ARG A 105 -8.24 36.15 -17.77
N ILE A 106 -8.84 37.33 -17.62
CA ILE A 106 -10.19 37.52 -17.06
C ILE A 106 -11.27 36.70 -17.79
N SER A 107 -11.11 36.44 -19.09
CA SER A 107 -12.05 35.64 -19.88
C SER A 107 -11.91 34.12 -19.71
N PHE A 108 -10.91 33.67 -18.93
CA PHE A 108 -10.58 32.27 -18.69
C PHE A 108 -10.43 31.96 -17.20
N ASP A 109 -10.80 30.74 -16.85
CA ASP A 109 -10.59 30.14 -15.54
C ASP A 109 -9.64 28.95 -15.66
N TYR A 110 -8.76 28.79 -14.67
CA TYR A 110 -7.82 27.68 -14.61
C TYR A 110 -8.35 26.56 -13.72
N TYR A 111 -8.16 25.32 -14.15
CA TYR A 111 -8.53 24.12 -13.43
C TYR A 111 -7.34 23.16 -13.38
N GLY A 112 -6.79 22.96 -12.19
CA GLY A 112 -5.64 22.07 -11.95
C GLY A 112 -6.01 20.90 -11.04
N ILE A 113 -5.30 19.78 -11.14
CA ILE A 113 -5.45 18.70 -10.16
C ILE A 113 -4.71 19.06 -8.87
N THR A 114 -5.27 18.70 -7.71
CA THR A 114 -4.60 18.98 -6.43
C THR A 114 -3.21 18.34 -6.37
N THR A 115 -2.23 19.01 -5.73
CA THR A 115 -0.86 18.49 -5.61
C THR A 115 -0.83 17.12 -4.94
N VAL A 116 -1.73 16.85 -3.99
CA VAL A 116 -1.90 15.53 -3.34
C VAL A 116 -2.29 14.44 -4.35
N MET A 117 -3.23 14.73 -5.26
CA MET A 117 -3.60 13.82 -6.35
C MET A 117 -2.44 13.64 -7.34
N LEU A 118 -1.74 14.72 -7.70
CA LEU A 118 -0.58 14.66 -8.60
C LEU A 118 0.54 13.78 -8.01
N TYR A 119 0.88 13.94 -6.73
CA TYR A 119 1.88 13.11 -6.05
C TYR A 119 1.47 11.64 -5.98
N SER A 120 0.18 11.36 -5.84
CA SER A 120 -0.36 10.00 -5.84
C SER A 120 -0.29 9.34 -7.23
N LEU A 121 -0.38 10.14 -8.31
CA LEU A 121 -0.46 9.67 -9.70
C LEU A 121 0.89 9.70 -10.43
N LEU A 122 1.84 10.54 -9.98
CA LEU A 122 3.20 10.67 -10.50
C LEU A 122 4.21 10.72 -9.34
N PRO A 123 4.38 9.62 -8.60
CA PRO A 123 5.44 9.55 -7.61
C PRO A 123 6.80 9.66 -8.32
N THR A 124 7.69 10.51 -7.78
CA THR A 124 9.10 10.58 -8.19
C THR A 124 10.01 10.28 -6.99
N CYS A 125 11.24 9.85 -7.29
CA CYS A 125 12.25 9.55 -6.26
C CYS A 125 12.65 10.74 -5.39
N ASP A 126 12.33 11.97 -5.79
CA ASP A 126 12.56 13.18 -4.98
C ASP A 126 11.55 13.33 -3.83
N LEU A 127 10.41 12.61 -3.89
CA LEU A 127 9.31 12.72 -2.93
C LEU A 127 9.06 11.43 -2.14
N ILE A 128 9.37 10.27 -2.72
CA ILE A 128 9.30 8.98 -2.03
C ILE A 128 10.72 8.52 -1.72
N ALA A 129 11.12 8.68 -0.46
CA ALA A 129 12.40 8.20 0.03
C ALA A 129 12.36 6.68 0.26
N CYS A 130 13.35 5.98 -0.27
CA CYS A 130 13.72 4.65 0.21
C CYS A 130 14.49 4.82 1.51
N ASN A 131 14.06 4.15 2.59
CA ASN A 131 14.66 4.34 3.90
C ASN A 131 15.97 3.56 4.07
N HIS A 132 16.72 3.87 5.14
CA HIS A 132 17.98 3.20 5.51
C HIS A 132 19.02 3.13 4.38
N GLY A 133 19.14 4.19 3.56
CA GLY A 133 20.12 4.27 2.49
C GLY A 133 19.79 3.45 1.25
N GLY A 134 18.53 3.02 1.09
CA GLY A 134 18.06 2.42 -0.16
C GLY A 134 18.12 3.41 -1.33
N ASN A 135 18.43 2.90 -2.53
CA ASN A 135 18.42 3.69 -3.75
C ASN A 135 17.05 3.63 -4.43
N CYS A 136 16.48 4.78 -4.76
CA CYS A 136 15.20 4.85 -5.45
C CYS A 136 15.40 4.74 -6.97
N ILE A 137 14.64 3.85 -7.61
CA ILE A 137 14.69 3.63 -9.06
C ILE A 137 13.31 3.92 -9.67
N GLN A 138 13.26 4.88 -10.59
CA GLN A 138 12.09 5.14 -11.40
C GLN A 138 11.89 3.99 -12.39
N GLY A 139 10.73 3.33 -12.33
CA GLY A 139 10.38 2.22 -13.20
C GLY A 139 10.01 2.68 -14.61
N GLN A 140 10.16 1.78 -15.59
CA GLN A 140 9.82 2.04 -17.00
C GLN A 140 8.32 2.32 -17.25
N ARG A 141 7.44 1.94 -16.32
CA ARG A 141 6.01 2.27 -16.36
C ARG A 141 5.75 3.56 -15.58
N LEU A 142 4.91 4.43 -16.14
CA LEU A 142 4.51 5.68 -15.51
C LEU A 142 4.02 5.44 -14.07
N GLY A 143 4.61 6.14 -13.10
CA GLY A 143 4.27 6.05 -11.68
C GLY A 143 4.77 4.80 -10.94
N LYS A 144 5.51 3.88 -11.58
CA LYS A 144 6.15 2.76 -10.87
C LYS A 144 7.47 3.23 -10.25
N ILE A 145 7.62 3.12 -8.94
CA ILE A 145 8.89 3.30 -8.23
C ILE A 145 9.30 1.96 -7.61
N THR A 146 10.60 1.68 -7.57
CA THR A 146 11.15 0.53 -6.84
C THR A 146 12.29 1.00 -5.94
N CYS A 147 12.33 0.55 -4.69
CA CYS A 147 13.50 0.74 -3.85
C CYS A 147 14.46 -0.42 -3.98
N GLN A 148 15.73 -0.12 -4.27
CA GLN A 148 16.83 -1.05 -4.18
C GLN A 148 17.52 -0.85 -2.81
N CYS A 149 17.16 -1.69 -1.85
CA CYS A 149 17.76 -1.64 -0.52
C CYS A 149 19.23 -2.07 -0.54
N LEU A 150 20.00 -1.67 0.48
CA LEU A 150 21.39 -2.10 0.63
C LEU A 150 21.49 -3.63 0.68
N PRO A 151 22.53 -4.25 0.07
CA PRO A 151 22.68 -5.71 -0.01
C PRO A 151 22.58 -6.41 1.35
N GLU A 152 23.14 -5.78 2.39
CA GLU A 152 23.13 -6.28 3.78
C GLU A 152 21.74 -6.32 4.41
N VAL A 153 20.81 -5.52 3.88
CA VAL A 153 19.43 -5.36 4.35
C VAL A 153 18.45 -6.18 3.51
N THR A 154 18.71 -6.34 2.21
CA THR A 154 17.84 -7.14 1.29
C THR A 154 17.69 -8.61 1.65
N VAL A 155 18.62 -9.16 2.44
CA VAL A 155 18.56 -10.55 2.91
C VAL A 155 17.62 -10.75 4.09
N LEU A 156 17.12 -9.68 4.69
CA LEU A 156 16.31 -9.77 5.89
C LEU A 156 14.83 -10.01 5.51
N PRO A 157 14.18 -11.05 6.06
CA PRO A 157 12.81 -11.40 5.71
C PRO A 157 11.75 -10.41 6.25
N PHE A 158 12.18 -9.35 6.91
CA PHE A 158 11.37 -8.33 7.58
C PHE A 158 11.64 -6.93 7.03
N ILE A 159 12.05 -6.82 5.76
CA ILE A 159 12.24 -5.54 5.07
C ILE A 159 11.16 -5.36 4.01
N ASP A 160 10.46 -4.23 4.05
CA ASP A 160 9.42 -3.90 3.08
C ASP A 160 9.99 -3.37 1.75
N ASP A 161 9.11 -3.11 0.80
CA ASP A 161 9.44 -2.59 -0.53
C ASP A 161 9.94 -1.14 -0.53
N LYS A 162 10.01 -0.50 0.65
CA LYS A 162 10.54 0.84 0.89
C LYS A 162 11.78 0.84 1.79
N CYS A 163 12.36 -0.34 2.04
CA CYS A 163 13.52 -0.55 2.90
C CYS A 163 13.29 -0.20 4.38
N ASN A 164 12.04 -0.29 4.85
CA ASN A 164 11.74 -0.22 6.28
C ASN A 164 11.83 -1.60 6.92
N VAL A 165 12.19 -1.62 8.19
CA VAL A 165 11.96 -2.78 9.05
C VAL A 165 10.46 -2.93 9.25
N ASP A 166 9.87 -3.96 8.67
CA ASP A 166 8.47 -4.33 8.87
C ASP A 166 8.31 -5.05 10.21
N THR A 167 8.13 -4.27 11.27
CA THR A 167 7.85 -4.79 12.60
C THR A 167 6.51 -5.51 12.69
N ASN A 168 5.55 -5.22 11.79
CA ASN A 168 4.24 -5.89 11.79
C ASN A 168 4.36 -7.34 11.32
N ALA A 169 5.38 -7.66 10.52
CA ALA A 169 5.68 -9.03 10.15
C ALA A 169 6.29 -9.84 11.32
N MET A 170 6.81 -9.18 12.37
CA MET A 170 7.45 -9.86 13.50
C MET A 170 6.43 -10.27 14.57
N THR A 171 6.40 -11.56 14.91
CA THR A 171 5.62 -12.10 16.02
C THR A 171 6.54 -12.48 17.16
N GLN A 172 6.36 -11.84 18.32
CA GLN A 172 6.99 -12.19 19.58
C GLN A 172 5.98 -12.95 20.47
N PHE A 173 6.40 -14.09 21.04
CA PHE A 173 5.58 -14.83 22.00
C PHE A 173 5.91 -14.43 23.45
N GLU A 174 5.04 -14.82 24.39
CA GLU A 174 5.25 -14.60 25.82
C GLU A 174 6.56 -15.25 26.29
N ALA A 175 7.29 -14.54 27.15
CA ALA A 175 8.57 -14.98 27.66
C ALA A 175 8.40 -15.83 28.93
N VAL A 176 9.20 -16.89 29.04
CA VAL A 176 9.32 -17.70 30.26
C VAL A 176 10.77 -17.63 30.70
N LYS A 177 11.01 -17.13 31.92
CA LYS A 177 12.37 -16.91 32.47
C LYS A 177 13.28 -16.12 31.51
N GLY A 178 12.74 -15.11 30.84
CA GLY A 178 13.47 -14.27 29.88
C GLY A 178 13.57 -14.86 28.45
N VAL A 179 13.31 -16.15 28.26
CA VAL A 179 13.32 -16.80 26.93
C VAL A 179 11.96 -16.67 26.26
N PHE A 180 11.94 -16.21 25.01
CA PHE A 180 10.75 -16.18 24.18
C PHE A 180 11.03 -16.66 22.76
N HIS A 181 9.98 -17.15 22.11
CA HIS A 181 10.02 -17.51 20.69
C HIS A 181 9.73 -16.28 19.84
N ALA A 182 10.39 -16.13 18.69
CA ALA A 182 10.12 -15.08 17.71
C ALA A 182 10.12 -15.62 16.28
N GLN A 183 9.25 -15.08 15.43
CA GLN A 183 9.13 -15.49 14.02
C GLN A 183 8.65 -14.33 13.13
N VAL A 184 8.97 -14.37 11.83
CA VAL A 184 8.44 -13.45 10.80
C VAL A 184 7.48 -14.15 9.83
N GLY A 185 7.70 -15.44 9.66
CA GLY A 185 6.81 -16.41 9.03
C GLY A 185 7.20 -17.78 9.58
N ARG A 186 6.52 -18.85 9.14
CA ARG A 186 6.90 -20.19 9.60
C ARG A 186 8.20 -20.62 8.93
N TYR A 187 9.28 -20.72 9.71
CA TYR A 187 10.58 -21.24 9.29
C TYR A 187 11.16 -20.49 8.09
N THR A 188 11.24 -19.16 8.22
CA THR A 188 11.78 -18.27 7.18
C THR A 188 13.16 -17.71 7.49
N LEU A 189 13.64 -17.84 8.74
CA LEU A 189 14.84 -17.17 9.22
C LEU A 189 16.08 -18.06 9.07
N THR A 190 17.11 -17.56 8.38
CA THR A 190 18.48 -18.10 8.53
C THR A 190 19.01 -17.85 9.94
N PHE A 191 20.14 -18.44 10.30
CA PHE A 191 20.76 -18.18 11.61
C PHE A 191 21.03 -16.68 11.82
N TYR A 192 21.54 -15.99 10.79
CA TYR A 192 21.84 -14.57 10.88
C TYR A 192 20.57 -13.71 10.91
N ASP A 193 19.49 -14.14 10.24
CA ASP A 193 18.20 -13.44 10.32
C ASP A 193 17.60 -13.57 11.72
N ALA A 194 17.69 -14.76 12.33
CA ALA A 194 17.24 -14.99 13.69
C ALA A 194 18.04 -14.17 14.71
N GLN A 195 19.36 -14.07 14.53
CA GLN A 195 20.21 -13.22 15.37
C GLN A 195 19.79 -11.74 15.29
N ARG A 196 19.58 -11.23 14.08
CA ARG A 196 19.12 -9.84 13.87
C ARG A 196 17.70 -9.61 14.37
N LEU A 197 16.79 -10.57 14.19
CA LEU A 197 15.44 -10.49 14.71
C LEU A 197 15.46 -10.34 16.24
N CYS A 198 16.24 -11.16 16.94
CA CYS A 198 16.38 -11.00 18.39
C CYS A 198 16.95 -9.62 18.74
N ALA A 199 17.99 -9.14 18.04
CA ALA A 199 18.57 -7.83 18.28
C ALA A 199 17.57 -6.67 18.08
N LEU A 200 16.74 -6.73 17.02
CA LEU A 200 15.68 -5.76 16.76
C LEU A 200 14.58 -5.79 17.82
N LEU A 201 14.31 -6.96 18.37
CA LEU A 201 13.44 -7.12 19.52
C LEU A 201 14.13 -6.71 20.83
N GLY A 202 15.38 -6.24 20.82
CA GLY A 202 16.13 -5.84 22.01
C GLY A 202 16.63 -7.02 22.85
N ALA A 203 16.94 -8.14 22.21
CA ALA A 203 17.32 -9.42 22.81
C ALA A 203 18.55 -10.02 22.10
N THR A 204 19.11 -11.09 22.63
CA THR A 204 20.07 -11.95 21.91
C THR A 204 19.46 -13.31 21.61
N LEU A 205 20.06 -14.09 20.72
CA LEU A 205 19.70 -15.51 20.64
C LEU A 205 19.90 -16.16 22.01
N ALA A 206 18.95 -16.99 22.42
CA ALA A 206 19.04 -17.73 23.67
C ALA A 206 20.14 -18.80 23.56
N THR A 207 20.82 -19.04 24.67
CA THR A 207 21.70 -20.21 24.83
C THR A 207 20.88 -21.45 25.15
N HIS A 208 21.49 -22.63 24.99
CA HIS A 208 20.86 -23.89 25.40
C HIS A 208 20.48 -23.88 26.89
N ASP A 209 21.35 -23.39 27.78
CA ASP A 209 21.11 -23.39 29.23
C ASP A 209 19.97 -22.45 29.63
N GLN A 210 19.85 -21.29 28.97
CA GLN A 210 18.71 -20.40 29.14
C GLN A 210 17.42 -21.08 28.68
N LEU A 211 17.42 -21.72 27.50
CA LEU A 211 16.26 -22.46 27.01
C LEU A 211 15.87 -23.61 27.95
N TYR A 212 16.87 -24.33 28.50
CA TYR A 212 16.65 -25.40 29.46
C TYR A 212 16.00 -24.89 30.74
N THR A 213 16.52 -23.80 31.31
CA THR A 213 15.95 -23.15 32.50
C THR A 213 14.51 -22.69 32.26
N ALA A 214 14.22 -22.13 31.08
CA ALA A 214 12.87 -21.72 30.71
C ALA A 214 11.94 -22.92 30.51
N TRP A 215 12.44 -24.00 29.89
CA TRP A 215 11.71 -25.26 29.76
C TRP A 215 11.38 -25.82 31.14
N GLU A 216 12.31 -25.93 32.08
CA GLU A 216 12.02 -26.37 33.46
C GLU A 216 10.95 -25.53 34.16
N ALA A 217 10.86 -24.24 33.82
CA ALA A 217 9.83 -23.32 34.30
C ALA A 217 8.48 -23.41 33.53
N GLY A 218 8.32 -24.38 32.63
CA GLY A 218 7.08 -24.66 31.92
C GLY A 218 7.03 -24.18 30.47
N LEU A 219 8.12 -23.69 29.89
CA LEU A 219 8.14 -23.25 28.48
C LEU A 219 7.84 -24.43 27.54
N GLN A 220 6.82 -24.26 26.70
CA GLN A 220 6.45 -25.21 25.65
C GLN A 220 6.10 -24.48 24.35
N LYS A 221 6.69 -24.94 23.24
CA LYS A 221 6.32 -24.49 21.90
C LYS A 221 6.62 -25.57 20.87
N CYS A 222 5.59 -25.95 20.10
CA CYS A 222 5.74 -26.86 18.97
C CYS A 222 6.28 -26.14 17.72
N ALA A 223 7.49 -25.58 17.82
CA ALA A 223 8.19 -24.96 16.71
C ALA A 223 9.70 -24.98 16.95
N TYR A 224 10.47 -25.25 15.89
CA TYR A 224 11.92 -25.17 15.93
C TYR A 224 12.39 -23.72 15.85
N GLY A 225 13.33 -23.33 16.71
CA GLY A 225 14.00 -22.04 16.67
C GLY A 225 15.51 -22.18 16.81
N TRP A 226 16.25 -21.27 16.18
CA TRP A 226 17.69 -21.11 16.34
C TRP A 226 18.08 -20.72 17.77
N LEU A 227 19.20 -21.25 18.24
CA LEU A 227 19.91 -20.84 19.45
C LEU A 227 21.27 -20.22 19.12
N ALA A 228 21.91 -19.59 20.10
CA ALA A 228 23.17 -18.85 19.95
C ALA A 228 24.35 -19.71 19.45
N ASP A 229 24.31 -21.01 19.70
CA ASP A 229 25.31 -22.01 19.28
C ASP A 229 25.08 -22.56 17.86
N ALA A 230 24.16 -21.94 17.09
CA ALA A 230 23.72 -22.41 15.78
C ALA A 230 23.15 -23.84 15.77
N THR A 231 22.63 -24.29 16.92
CA THR A 231 21.69 -25.41 16.98
C THR A 231 20.26 -24.92 16.80
N PHE A 232 19.33 -25.84 16.52
CA PHE A 232 17.90 -25.54 16.48
C PHE A 232 17.14 -26.48 17.39
N ARG A 233 16.22 -25.94 18.20
CA ARG A 233 15.51 -26.71 19.23
C ARG A 233 14.01 -26.40 19.28
N LEU A 234 13.23 -27.36 19.77
CA LEU A 234 11.86 -27.17 20.27
C LEU A 234 11.72 -27.71 21.71
N PRO A 235 11.17 -26.95 22.67
CA PRO A 235 10.87 -27.42 24.02
C PRO A 235 9.41 -27.91 24.13
N MET A 236 9.22 -29.11 24.69
CA MET A 236 7.90 -29.70 24.94
C MET A 236 7.75 -30.14 26.40
N GLN A 237 6.67 -29.71 27.05
CA GLN A 237 6.25 -30.13 28.40
C GLN A 237 5.19 -31.23 28.36
N THR A 238 4.48 -31.38 27.24
CA THR A 238 3.46 -32.40 27.02
C THR A 238 3.75 -33.22 25.77
N ARG A 239 3.28 -34.47 25.76
CA ARG A 239 3.45 -35.39 24.62
C ARG A 239 2.46 -35.01 23.52
N ILE A 240 2.92 -34.30 22.50
CA ILE A 240 2.13 -34.02 21.29
C ILE A 240 2.76 -34.78 20.12
N PRO A 241 2.04 -35.75 19.49
CA PRO A 241 2.60 -36.59 18.42
C PRO A 241 3.20 -35.81 17.25
N SER A 242 2.57 -34.72 16.83
CA SER A 242 3.07 -33.86 15.75
C SER A 242 4.29 -33.00 16.12
N CYS A 243 4.69 -33.01 17.39
CA CYS A 243 5.78 -32.22 17.96
C CYS A 243 6.87 -33.11 18.57
N GLY A 244 7.05 -34.32 18.02
CA GLY A 244 8.05 -35.29 18.47
C GLY A 244 7.51 -36.35 19.44
N GLY A 245 6.29 -36.21 19.99
CA GLY A 245 5.62 -37.28 20.76
C GLY A 245 6.15 -37.55 22.18
N HIS A 246 7.12 -36.78 22.66
CA HIS A 246 7.78 -36.97 23.95
C HIS A 246 7.89 -35.64 24.74
N ILE A 247 8.29 -35.70 26.02
CA ILE A 247 8.59 -34.53 26.88
C ILE A 247 10.11 -34.29 26.92
N GLY A 248 10.54 -33.05 26.66
CA GLY A 248 11.97 -32.70 26.55
C GLY A 248 12.24 -31.58 25.54
N ILE A 249 13.53 -31.31 25.33
CA ILE A 249 14.02 -30.37 24.32
C ILE A 249 14.60 -31.17 23.16
N TYR A 250 14.06 -30.97 21.96
CA TYR A 250 14.39 -31.76 20.76
C TYR A 250 14.98 -30.90 19.66
N GLY A 251 15.76 -31.51 18.77
CA GLY A 251 16.40 -30.86 17.63
C GLY A 251 17.87 -31.25 17.54
N SER A 252 18.64 -30.60 16.66
CA SER A 252 20.06 -30.95 16.47
C SER A 252 20.92 -30.46 17.62
N SER A 253 21.77 -31.33 18.18
CA SER A 253 22.79 -30.94 19.16
C SER A 253 24.09 -30.45 18.58
N ASP A 254 24.29 -30.68 17.29
CA ASP A 254 25.42 -30.16 16.56
C ASP A 254 25.02 -28.89 15.82
N PRO A 255 25.92 -27.88 15.75
CA PRO A 255 25.74 -26.71 14.92
C PRO A 255 25.37 -27.08 13.49
N GLN A 256 24.42 -26.36 12.91
CA GLN A 256 23.90 -26.63 11.57
C GLN A 256 24.41 -25.63 10.55
N ASP A 257 24.21 -25.96 9.27
CA ASP A 257 24.34 -24.98 8.20
C ASP A 257 23.44 -23.77 8.46
N LYS A 258 24.09 -22.60 8.59
CA LYS A 258 23.47 -21.31 8.90
C LYS A 258 22.52 -20.81 7.82
N SER A 259 22.54 -21.41 6.62
CA SER A 259 21.60 -21.14 5.53
C SER A 259 20.23 -21.81 5.71
N ARG A 260 20.12 -22.82 6.59
CA ARG A 260 18.84 -23.48 6.90
C ARG A 260 17.86 -22.49 7.51
N LYS A 261 16.57 -22.79 7.42
CA LYS A 261 15.52 -21.89 7.88
C LYS A 261 14.73 -22.46 9.04
N TYR A 262 14.64 -21.68 10.12
CA TYR A 262 13.86 -21.97 11.32
C TYR A 262 13.26 -20.66 11.85
N ASN A 263 12.73 -20.67 13.07
CA ASN A 263 12.37 -19.47 13.81
C ASN A 263 13.53 -19.05 14.74
N ALA A 264 13.30 -18.21 15.74
CA ALA A 264 14.31 -17.79 16.71
C ALA A 264 13.86 -18.04 18.15
N TRP A 265 14.79 -18.50 18.99
CA TRP A 265 14.67 -18.38 20.45
C TRP A 265 15.51 -17.19 20.89
N CYS A 266 14.89 -16.21 21.53
CA CYS A 266 15.53 -14.99 21.99
C CYS A 266 15.50 -14.91 23.53
N TYR A 267 16.44 -14.16 24.11
CA TYR A 267 16.56 -13.98 25.56
C TYR A 267 16.76 -12.51 25.93
N LYS A 268 16.04 -12.05 26.96
CA LYS A 268 16.17 -10.75 27.63
C LYS A 268 16.34 -10.92 29.13
#